data_AF-A0A8H5CDV8-F1
#
_entry.id   AF-A0A8H5CDV8-F1
#
_cell.length_a   1.000
_cell.length_b   1.000
_cell.length_c   1.000
_cell.angle_alpha   90.00
_cell.angle_beta   90.00
_cell.angle_gamma   90.00
#
_symmetry.space_group_name_H-M   'P 1'
#
loop_
_entity.id
_entity.type
_entity.pdbx_description
1 polymer ?
#
loop_
_entity_poly.entity_id
_entity_poly.type
_entity_poly.pdbx_seq_one_letter_code
_entity_poly.pdbx_strand_id
1 'polypeptide(L)'
;MSQHSKDTWYYPPDITQDLQGVDLSDEVKAEIFTCAYEYTRCVIPQYTNWNRYLAFIRVIVICTITEFRGTFIDVTTSDDILGYCLSSTLVTLFKGTAGYRDMCQEIRAFLLIAADKISKRRHGELFRRYVNALAQSPRQWFRMRDWDALFRFTIAAALVCNDLDDT
;
A
#
# COMPACT_ATOMS: atom_id res chain seq x y z
N MET A 1 28.81 18.35 17.53
CA MET A 1 28.44 17.56 16.35
C MET A 1 27.77 16.30 16.87
N SER A 2 26.45 16.20 16.73
CA SER A 2 25.69 15.03 17.21
C SER A 2 26.08 13.82 16.35
N GLN A 3 26.61 12.77 16.97
CA GLN A 3 26.76 11.47 16.34
C GLN A 3 25.34 10.92 16.13
N HIS A 4 24.79 11.10 14.92
CA HIS A 4 23.66 10.28 14.49
C HIS A 4 24.15 8.84 14.48
N SER A 5 23.61 8.02 15.39
CA SER A 5 23.67 6.57 15.28
C SER A 5 23.31 6.21 13.84
N LYS A 6 24.12 5.38 13.18
CA LYS A 6 23.73 4.84 11.86
C LYS A 6 22.42 4.09 12.06
N ASP A 7 21.35 4.56 11.43
CA ASP A 7 20.07 3.87 11.47
C ASP A 7 20.27 2.45 10.91
N THR A 8 19.84 1.45 11.68
CA THR A 8 19.95 0.05 11.29
C THR A 8 18.64 -0.34 10.62
N TRP A 9 18.62 -0.30 9.30
CA TRP A 9 17.46 -0.68 8.49
C TRP A 9 17.26 -2.20 8.50
N TYR A 10 16.06 -2.66 8.80
CA TYR A 10 15.70 -4.08 8.80
C TYR A 10 14.53 -4.33 7.83
N TYR A 11 14.78 -5.13 6.80
CA TYR A 11 13.81 -5.61 5.82
C TYR A 11 14.35 -6.90 5.14
N PRO A 12 13.47 -7.75 4.55
CA PRO A 12 13.93 -8.96 3.89
C PRO A 12 14.78 -8.66 2.65
N PRO A 13 15.82 -9.47 2.37
CA PRO A 13 16.69 -9.25 1.21
C PRO A 13 15.93 -9.30 -0.12
N ASP A 14 14.80 -10.02 -0.16
CA ASP A 14 13.93 -10.24 -1.32
C ASP A 14 13.35 -8.96 -1.94
N ILE A 15 13.32 -7.84 -1.22
CA ILE A 15 12.78 -6.56 -1.72
C ILE A 15 13.85 -5.50 -2.00
N THR A 16 15.12 -5.80 -1.73
CA THR A 16 16.23 -4.82 -1.81
C THR A 16 16.38 -4.20 -3.19
N GLN A 17 16.00 -4.94 -4.23
CA GLN A 17 16.15 -4.51 -5.63
C GLN A 17 14.83 -4.05 -6.27
N ASP A 18 13.73 -4.03 -5.53
CA ASP A 18 12.41 -3.79 -6.13
C ASP A 18 12.22 -2.35 -6.63
N LEU A 19 12.90 -1.37 -6.01
CA LEU A 19 12.85 0.06 -6.41
C LEU A 19 14.05 0.48 -7.26
N GLN A 20 14.71 -0.46 -7.95
CA GLN A 20 15.75 -0.15 -8.93
C GLN A 20 15.16 0.73 -10.05
N GLY A 21 15.84 1.82 -10.39
CA GLY A 21 15.40 2.74 -11.44
C GLY A 21 14.36 3.79 -11.00
N VAL A 22 13.83 3.71 -9.78
CA VAL A 22 13.00 4.78 -9.20
C VAL A 22 13.91 5.92 -8.71
N ASP A 23 13.55 7.16 -9.05
CA ASP A 23 14.25 8.40 -8.67
C ASP A 23 14.05 8.75 -7.17
N LEU A 24 14.65 7.92 -6.33
CA LEU A 24 14.75 8.06 -4.88
C LEU A 24 16.18 7.70 -4.46
N SER A 25 16.71 8.35 -3.42
CA SER A 25 18.01 7.99 -2.85
C SER A 25 17.95 6.60 -2.20
N ASP A 26 19.09 5.93 -2.11
CA ASP A 26 19.16 4.59 -1.50
C ASP A 26 18.76 4.61 -0.01
N GLU A 27 19.06 5.70 0.69
CA GLU A 27 18.63 5.90 2.08
C GLU A 27 17.10 5.97 2.20
N VAL A 28 16.44 6.73 1.32
CA VAL A 28 14.96 6.81 1.29
C VAL A 28 14.35 5.47 0.90
N LYS A 29 14.95 4.73 -0.04
CA LYS A 29 14.49 3.36 -0.39
C LYS A 29 14.59 2.42 0.82
N ALA A 30 15.71 2.45 1.54
CA ALA A 30 15.90 1.64 2.74
C ALA A 30 14.87 1.98 3.84
N GLU A 31 14.61 3.26 4.06
CA GLU A 31 13.58 3.72 5.01
C GLU A 31 12.19 3.23 4.60
N ILE A 32 11.82 3.33 3.31
CA ILE A 32 10.54 2.82 2.79
C ILE A 32 10.41 1.31 3.02
N PHE A 33 11.45 0.54 2.70
CA PHE A 33 11.44 -0.91 2.89
C PHE A 33 11.33 -1.30 4.36
N THR A 34 12.07 -0.63 5.24
CA THR A 34 11.95 -0.84 6.70
C THR A 34 10.55 -0.49 7.19
N CYS A 35 10.03 0.67 6.83
CA CYS A 35 8.69 1.11 7.21
C CYS A 35 7.61 0.10 6.75
N ALA A 36 7.67 -0.33 5.49
CA ALA A 36 6.72 -1.28 4.93
C ALA A 36 6.79 -2.64 5.63
N TYR A 37 8.00 -3.11 5.95
CA TYR A 37 8.19 -4.36 6.64
C TYR A 37 7.77 -4.30 8.11
N GLU A 38 8.05 -3.19 8.81
CA GLU A 38 7.58 -2.94 10.17
C GLU A 38 6.07 -2.88 10.26
N TYR A 39 5.43 -2.13 9.38
CA TYR A 39 3.97 -2.09 9.28
C TYR A 39 3.40 -3.50 9.06
N THR A 40 3.99 -4.25 8.13
CA THR A 40 3.57 -5.61 7.83
C THR A 40 3.69 -6.54 9.04
N ARG A 41 4.79 -6.49 9.79
CA ARG A 41 4.97 -7.28 11.02
C ARG A 41 3.99 -6.89 12.13
N CYS A 42 3.57 -5.63 12.18
CA CYS A 42 2.58 -5.18 13.15
C CYS A 42 1.18 -5.74 12.85
N VAL A 43 0.77 -5.78 11.58
CA VAL A 43 -0.59 -6.19 11.19
C VAL A 43 -0.70 -7.68 10.83
N ILE A 44 0.41 -8.31 10.44
CA ILE A 44 0.54 -9.74 10.14
C ILE A 44 1.78 -10.27 10.90
N PRO A 45 1.67 -10.52 12.22
CA PRO A 45 2.81 -10.92 13.04
C PRO A 45 3.27 -12.37 12.78
N GLN A 46 2.41 -13.19 12.18
CA GLN A 46 2.69 -14.57 11.81
C GLN A 46 2.22 -14.81 10.38
N TYR A 47 2.93 -15.67 9.65
CA TYR A 47 2.59 -16.07 8.29
C TYR A 47 3.02 -17.53 8.07
N THR A 48 2.27 -18.24 7.24
CA THR A 48 2.62 -19.57 6.72
C THR A 48 3.02 -19.50 5.25
N ASN A 49 2.63 -18.43 4.56
CA ASN A 49 2.85 -18.23 3.13
C ASN A 49 3.74 -17.02 2.86
N TRP A 50 5.05 -17.26 2.72
CA TRP A 50 6.05 -16.20 2.51
C TRP A 50 5.83 -15.41 1.21
N ASN A 51 5.35 -16.05 0.14
CA ASN A 51 5.12 -15.37 -1.14
C ASN A 51 3.98 -14.35 -1.04
N ARG A 52 2.87 -14.72 -0.39
CA ARG A 52 1.77 -13.79 -0.11
C ARG A 52 2.24 -12.69 0.85
N TYR A 53 3.05 -13.04 1.85
CA TYR A 53 3.62 -12.07 2.80
C TYR A 53 4.50 -11.01 2.10
N LEU A 54 5.43 -11.44 1.24
CA LEU A 54 6.23 -10.54 0.40
C LEU A 54 5.38 -9.69 -0.54
N ALA A 55 4.34 -10.26 -1.15
CA ALA A 55 3.42 -9.51 -1.98
C ALA A 55 2.70 -8.41 -1.18
N PHE A 56 2.28 -8.69 0.05
CA PHE A 56 1.71 -7.68 0.93
C PHE A 56 2.73 -6.59 1.30
N ILE A 57 3.97 -6.94 1.63
CA ILE A 57 5.04 -5.95 1.88
C ILE A 57 5.20 -5.01 0.69
N ARG A 58 5.21 -5.54 -0.54
CA ARG A 58 5.28 -4.73 -1.77
C ARG A 58 4.07 -3.82 -1.95
N VAL A 59 2.86 -4.27 -1.60
CA VAL A 59 1.69 -3.39 -1.55
C VAL A 59 1.90 -2.24 -0.57
N ILE A 60 2.42 -2.52 0.63
CA ILE A 60 2.71 -1.47 1.61
C ILE A 60 3.79 -0.51 1.11
N VAL A 61 4.84 -0.97 0.43
CA VAL A 61 5.83 -0.09 -0.23
C VAL A 61 5.15 0.88 -1.19
N ILE A 62 4.25 0.39 -2.05
CA ILE A 62 3.48 1.23 -2.97
C ILE A 62 2.64 2.24 -2.18
N CYS A 63 1.91 1.80 -1.16
CA CYS A 63 1.10 2.68 -0.31
C CYS A 63 1.94 3.77 0.35
N THR A 64 3.06 3.41 0.98
CA THR A 64 3.98 4.35 1.63
C THR A 64 4.44 5.41 0.64
N ILE A 65 4.92 5.03 -0.55
CA ILE A 65 5.35 6.01 -1.57
C ILE A 65 4.18 6.87 -2.05
N THR A 66 2.98 6.29 -2.19
CA THR A 66 1.77 7.05 -2.52
C THR A 66 1.50 8.17 -1.53
N GLU A 67 1.67 7.89 -0.23
CA GLU A 67 1.32 8.81 0.84
C GLU A 67 2.26 10.02 0.99
N PHE A 68 3.50 9.94 0.52
CA PHE A 68 4.43 11.08 0.59
C PHE A 68 4.91 11.60 -0.78
N ARG A 69 4.74 10.83 -1.86
CA ARG A 69 5.08 11.20 -3.25
C ARG A 69 4.01 10.75 -4.25
N GLY A 70 2.75 11.09 -4.01
CA GLY A 70 1.62 10.72 -4.88
C GLY A 70 1.73 11.12 -6.35
N THR A 71 2.66 12.02 -6.73
CA THR A 71 2.96 12.35 -8.13
C THR A 71 3.54 11.19 -8.93
N PHE A 72 4.19 10.22 -8.29
CA PHE A 72 4.73 9.04 -8.97
C PHE A 72 3.67 8.02 -9.38
N ILE A 73 2.43 8.21 -8.94
CA ILE A 73 1.40 7.19 -9.04
C ILE A 73 0.18 7.76 -9.75
N ASP A 74 -0.18 7.07 -10.82
CA ASP A 74 -1.43 7.26 -11.53
C ASP A 74 -1.99 5.89 -11.91
N VAL A 75 -2.83 5.36 -11.02
CA VAL A 75 -3.49 4.07 -11.18
C VAL A 75 -4.54 4.04 -12.29
N THR A 76 -4.81 5.19 -12.94
CA THR A 76 -5.77 5.28 -14.05
C THR A 76 -5.11 5.09 -15.41
N THR A 77 -3.79 5.26 -15.50
CA THR A 77 -3.05 5.21 -16.77
C THR A 77 -2.13 4.01 -16.87
N SER A 78 -1.62 3.50 -15.75
CA SER A 78 -0.71 2.36 -15.72
C SER A 78 -0.95 1.47 -14.50
N ASP A 79 -0.69 0.18 -14.71
CA ASP A 79 -0.64 -0.81 -13.63
C ASP A 79 0.81 -1.14 -13.24
N ASP A 80 1.80 -0.61 -13.97
CA ASP A 80 3.19 -0.48 -13.54
C ASP A 80 3.33 0.78 -12.68
N ILE A 81 3.58 0.55 -11.39
CA ILE A 81 3.69 1.55 -10.34
C ILE A 81 5.04 1.36 -9.67
N LEU A 82 5.97 2.29 -9.91
CA LEU A 82 7.28 2.32 -9.24
C LEU A 82 8.12 1.05 -9.46
N GLY A 83 8.00 0.41 -10.63
CA GLY A 83 8.67 -0.85 -10.93
C GLY A 83 7.90 -2.10 -10.46
N TYR A 84 6.77 -1.91 -9.78
CA TYR A 84 5.85 -2.98 -9.42
C TYR A 84 4.68 -3.06 -10.40
N CYS A 85 4.40 -4.25 -10.92
CA CYS A 85 3.11 -4.49 -11.55
C CYS A 85 2.04 -4.76 -10.47
N LEU A 86 1.17 -3.79 -10.21
CA LEU A 86 0.15 -3.85 -9.17
C LEU A 86 -0.74 -5.09 -9.32
N SER A 87 -1.24 -5.39 -10.52
CA SER A 87 -2.06 -6.59 -10.75
C SER A 87 -1.30 -7.86 -10.44
N SER A 88 -0.03 -7.97 -10.84
CA SER A 88 0.77 -9.15 -10.58
C SER A 88 1.00 -9.36 -9.08
N THR A 89 1.27 -8.27 -8.35
CA THR A 89 1.38 -8.30 -6.89
C THR A 89 0.07 -8.74 -6.23
N LEU A 90 -1.06 -8.21 -6.67
CA LEU A 90 -2.37 -8.56 -6.13
C LEU A 90 -2.81 -9.98 -6.50
N VAL A 91 -2.46 -10.46 -7.70
CA VAL A 91 -2.62 -11.86 -8.09
C VAL A 91 -1.82 -12.75 -7.14
N THR A 92 -0.57 -12.39 -6.84
CA THR A 92 0.26 -13.17 -5.91
C THR A 92 -0.36 -13.22 -4.52
N LEU A 93 -0.89 -12.09 -4.04
CA LEU A 93 -1.48 -11.98 -2.71
C LEU A 93 -2.82 -12.73 -2.57
N PHE A 94 -3.72 -12.59 -3.54
CA PHE A 94 -5.14 -12.95 -3.36
C PHE A 94 -5.70 -13.95 -4.38
N LYS A 95 -4.92 -14.42 -5.37
CA LYS A 95 -5.44 -15.41 -6.34
C LYS A 95 -5.94 -16.65 -5.61
N GLY A 96 -7.14 -17.09 -5.98
CA GLY A 96 -7.82 -18.26 -5.40
C GLY A 96 -8.80 -17.91 -4.27
N THR A 97 -8.79 -16.67 -3.78
CA THR A 97 -9.67 -16.24 -2.67
C THR A 97 -11.00 -15.70 -3.20
N ALA A 98 -12.08 -15.87 -2.43
CA ALA A 98 -13.41 -15.37 -2.81
C ALA A 98 -13.45 -13.83 -2.96
N GLY A 99 -12.67 -13.12 -2.15
CA GLY A 99 -12.60 -11.65 -2.11
C GLY A 99 -11.61 -11.02 -3.11
N TYR A 100 -10.95 -11.81 -3.98
CA TYR A 100 -9.87 -11.33 -4.84
C TYR A 100 -10.21 -10.05 -5.62
N ARG A 101 -11.38 -10.03 -6.26
CA ARG A 101 -11.83 -8.90 -7.09
C ARG A 101 -12.10 -7.66 -6.26
N ASP A 102 -12.71 -7.83 -5.10
CA ASP A 102 -13.06 -6.73 -4.20
C ASP A 102 -11.81 -6.10 -3.61
N MET A 103 -10.84 -6.91 -3.15
CA MET A 103 -9.57 -6.41 -2.62
C MET A 103 -8.74 -5.68 -3.70
N CYS A 104 -8.79 -6.17 -4.95
CA CYS A 104 -8.18 -5.49 -6.09
C CYS A 104 -8.79 -4.12 -6.39
N GLN A 105 -10.08 -3.94 -6.13
CA GLN A 105 -10.76 -2.67 -6.29
C GLN A 105 -10.51 -1.74 -5.10
N GLU A 106 -10.50 -2.28 -3.89
CA GLU A 106 -10.25 -1.55 -2.64
C GLU A 106 -8.90 -0.84 -2.67
N ILE A 107 -7.84 -1.57 -2.99
CA ILE A 107 -6.49 -0.99 -3.05
C ILE A 107 -6.37 0.08 -4.14
N ARG A 108 -6.99 -0.10 -5.31
CA ARG A 108 -6.96 0.90 -6.39
C ARG A 108 -7.71 2.17 -6.00
N ALA A 109 -8.84 2.05 -5.34
CA ALA A 109 -9.59 3.20 -4.85
C ALA A 109 -8.79 3.96 -3.79
N PHE A 110 -8.13 3.25 -2.86
CA PHE A 110 -7.21 3.86 -1.90
C PHE A 110 -6.09 4.62 -2.60
N LEU A 111 -5.35 3.96 -3.51
CA LEU A 111 -4.21 4.56 -4.20
C LEU A 111 -4.62 5.81 -5.00
N LEU A 112 -5.79 5.80 -5.64
CA LEU A 112 -6.32 6.95 -6.37
C LEU A 112 -6.49 8.16 -5.46
N ILE A 113 -7.19 7.99 -4.33
CA ILE A 113 -7.47 9.09 -3.39
C ILE A 113 -6.19 9.55 -2.69
N ALA A 114 -5.34 8.61 -2.26
CA ALA A 114 -4.07 8.92 -1.61
C ALA A 114 -3.12 9.67 -2.55
N ALA A 115 -3.04 9.29 -3.82
CA ALA A 115 -2.20 9.97 -4.80
C ALA A 115 -2.72 11.38 -5.11
N ASP A 116 -4.04 11.56 -5.23
CA ASP A 116 -4.65 12.88 -5.43
C ASP A 116 -4.43 13.80 -4.22
N LYS A 117 -4.56 13.28 -2.99
CA LYS A 117 -4.34 14.00 -1.73
C LYS A 117 -2.97 14.70 -1.69
N ILE A 118 -1.93 14.05 -2.21
CA ILE A 118 -0.53 14.43 -2.04
C ILE A 118 0.08 15.06 -3.30
N SER A 119 -0.65 15.07 -4.42
CA SER A 119 -0.20 15.64 -5.69
C SER A 119 -0.91 16.94 -6.05
N LYS A 120 -0.55 17.52 -7.19
CA LYS A 120 -1.24 18.70 -7.76
C LYS A 120 -2.73 18.43 -8.05
N ARG A 121 -3.13 17.15 -8.19
CA ARG A 121 -4.52 16.73 -8.43
C ARG A 121 -5.43 16.93 -7.23
N ARG A 122 -4.89 17.28 -6.05
CA ARG A 122 -5.65 17.66 -4.85
C ARG A 122 -6.72 18.73 -5.11
N HIS A 123 -6.49 19.62 -6.08
CA HIS A 123 -7.44 20.67 -6.46
C HIS A 123 -8.41 20.26 -7.58
N GLY A 124 -8.34 19.01 -8.03
CA GLY A 124 -9.23 18.44 -9.03
C GLY A 124 -10.63 18.17 -8.50
N GLU A 125 -11.58 18.02 -9.42
CA GLU A 125 -12.99 17.83 -9.11
C GLU A 125 -13.25 16.56 -8.28
N LEU A 126 -12.53 15.47 -8.57
CA LEU A 126 -12.65 14.20 -7.85
C LEU A 126 -12.33 14.36 -6.37
N PHE A 127 -11.12 14.85 -6.06
CA PHE A 127 -10.68 15.01 -4.68
C PHE A 127 -11.54 16.03 -3.91
N ARG A 128 -11.96 17.11 -4.57
CA ARG A 128 -12.89 18.10 -3.99
C ARG A 128 -14.23 17.44 -3.60
N ARG A 129 -14.81 16.61 -4.47
CA ARG A 129 -16.04 15.86 -4.16
C ARG A 129 -15.83 14.86 -3.03
N TYR A 130 -14.69 14.17 -3.01
CA TYR A 130 -14.33 13.24 -1.94
C TYR A 130 -14.31 13.95 -0.58
N VAL A 131 -13.61 15.08 -0.47
CA VAL A 131 -13.54 15.88 0.77
C VAL A 131 -14.92 16.40 1.19
N ASN A 132 -15.72 16.90 0.25
CA ASN A 132 -17.07 17.36 0.54
C ASN A 132 -17.98 16.22 1.04
N ALA A 133 -17.87 15.04 0.45
CA ALA A 133 -18.63 13.86 0.88
C ALA A 133 -18.21 13.39 2.28
N LEU A 134 -16.91 13.40 2.59
CA LEU A 134 -16.40 13.09 3.93
C LEU A 134 -17.00 14.01 5.00
N ALA A 135 -17.16 15.30 4.70
CA ALA A 135 -17.69 16.30 5.63
C ALA A 135 -19.23 16.28 5.73
N GLN A 136 -19.93 15.49 4.92
CA GLN A 136 -21.40 15.53 4.86
C GLN A 136 -22.07 15.00 6.14
N SER A 137 -21.54 13.93 6.74
CA SER A 137 -22.02 13.40 8.03
C SER A 137 -20.99 12.48 8.68
N PRO A 138 -21.02 12.30 10.02
CA PRO A 138 -20.17 11.32 10.70
C PRO A 138 -20.34 9.90 10.14
N ARG A 139 -21.58 9.48 9.83
CA ARG A 139 -21.85 8.16 9.24
C ARG A 139 -21.15 7.98 7.89
N GLN A 140 -21.20 9.00 7.04
CA GLN A 140 -20.54 8.99 5.74
C GLN A 140 -19.01 8.95 5.90
N TRP A 141 -18.48 9.72 6.85
CA TRP A 141 -17.06 9.71 7.19
C TRP A 141 -16.57 8.31 7.57
N PHE A 142 -17.23 7.64 8.52
CA PHE A 142 -16.84 6.28 8.95
C PHE A 142 -16.91 5.28 7.79
N ARG A 143 -17.96 5.35 6.96
CA ARG A 143 -18.13 4.44 5.82
C ARG A 143 -17.06 4.61 4.75
N MET A 144 -16.65 5.85 4.46
CA MET A 144 -15.61 6.13 3.47
C MET A 144 -14.22 5.83 4.04
N ARG A 145 -13.98 6.11 5.32
CA ARG A 145 -12.71 5.82 6.00
C ARG A 145 -12.46 4.33 6.22
N ASP A 146 -13.50 3.51 6.31
CA ASP A 146 -13.35 2.05 6.32
C ASP A 146 -12.65 1.53 5.05
N TRP A 147 -12.91 2.16 3.89
CA TRP A 147 -12.17 1.90 2.64
C TRP A 147 -10.79 2.57 2.62
N ASP A 148 -10.72 3.85 2.98
CA ASP A 148 -9.48 4.66 2.92
C ASP A 148 -8.44 4.31 4.00
N ALA A 149 -8.80 3.50 5.00
CA ALA A 149 -7.87 3.00 6.01
C ALA A 149 -7.30 1.62 5.68
N LEU A 150 -7.70 1.01 4.55
CA LEU A 150 -7.28 -0.35 4.14
C LEU A 150 -7.52 -1.40 5.22
N PHE A 151 -8.50 -1.22 6.10
CA PHE A 151 -8.71 -2.11 7.24
C PHE A 151 -9.13 -3.50 6.76
N ARG A 152 -10.12 -3.56 5.87
CA ARG A 152 -10.61 -4.81 5.27
C ARG A 152 -9.53 -5.47 4.42
N PHE A 153 -8.86 -4.70 3.57
CA PHE A 153 -7.70 -5.18 2.81
C PHE A 153 -6.63 -5.83 3.69
N THR A 154 -6.27 -5.17 4.81
CA THR A 154 -5.23 -5.66 5.72
C THR A 154 -5.66 -6.93 6.45
N ILE A 155 -6.92 -7.02 6.90
CA ILE A 155 -7.46 -8.26 7.50
C ILE A 155 -7.45 -9.39 6.48
N ALA A 156 -7.95 -9.15 5.27
CA ALA A 156 -7.95 -10.15 4.21
C ALA A 156 -6.52 -10.62 3.89
N ALA A 157 -5.57 -9.69 3.79
CA ALA A 157 -4.16 -10.00 3.60
C ALA A 157 -3.59 -10.87 4.74
N ALA A 158 -3.92 -10.55 5.99
CA ALA A 158 -3.49 -11.33 7.15
C ALA A 158 -3.98 -12.78 7.10
N LEU A 159 -5.25 -13.00 6.73
CA LEU A 159 -5.83 -14.33 6.59
C LEU A 159 -5.13 -15.14 5.49
N VAL A 160 -4.98 -14.55 4.29
CA VAL A 160 -4.41 -15.26 3.14
C VAL A 160 -2.92 -15.52 3.29
N CYS A 161 -2.18 -14.69 4.03
CA CYS A 161 -0.78 -14.92 4.39
C CYS A 161 -0.60 -16.07 5.39
N ASN A 162 -1.67 -16.49 6.06
CA ASN A 162 -1.72 -17.61 6.98
C ASN A 162 -2.50 -18.82 6.41
N ASP A 163 -2.77 -18.82 5.10
CA ASP A 163 -3.55 -19.87 4.42
C ASP A 163 -4.93 -20.12 5.09
N LEU A 164 -5.56 -19.04 5.56
CA LEU A 164 -6.90 -19.05 6.18
C LEU A 164 -8.00 -18.54 5.21
N ASP A 165 -7.88 -18.88 3.92
CA ASP A 165 -8.76 -18.40 2.84
C ASP A 165 -9.97 -19.30 2.53
N ASP A 166 -10.17 -20.37 3.30
CA ASP A 166 -11.25 -21.36 3.16
C ASP A 166 -12.58 -20.98 3.84
N THR A 167 -12.79 -19.71 4.21
CA THR A 167 -14.03 -19.24 4.88
C THR A 167 -15.00 -18.53 3.96
#